data_AF-A0A7M1S5V8-F1
#
_entry.id   AF-A0A7M1S5V8-F1
#
_cell.length_a   1.000
_cell.length_b   1.000
_cell.length_c   1.000
_cell.angle_alpha   90.00
_cell.angle_beta   90.00
_cell.angle_gamma   90.00
#
_symmetry.space_group_name_H-M   'P 1'
#
loop_
_entity.id
_entity.type
_entity.pdbx_description
1 polymer ?
#
loop_
_entity_poly.entity_id
_entity_poly.type
_entity_poly.pdbx_seq_one_letter_code
_entity_poly.pdbx_strand_id
1 'polypeptide(L)'
;MEDRFIHYEESINCLNRAWITICELEEIEPGSQVWAAAYRMTIIEYCKPFKKSYGKSKNTYSLPLPEFSQKMQELHETLISLRDTVLAHSDLGPIDAKIVYGYKHEPLLIKNALPKFPSPAEIKKIIEFVLDDLYRKKTEYAPR
;
A
#
# COMPACT_ATOMS: atom_id res chain seq x y z
N MET A 1 3.86 -20.09 18.07
CA MET A 1 4.40 -20.66 16.82
C MET A 1 3.31 -20.65 15.75
N GLU A 2 2.11 -21.15 16.10
CA GLU A 2 0.90 -21.12 15.27
C GLU A 2 0.48 -19.70 14.80
N ASP A 3 0.38 -18.71 15.70
CA ASP A 3 0.00 -17.34 15.32
C ASP A 3 0.93 -16.68 14.30
N ARG A 4 2.23 -16.97 14.37
CA ARG A 4 3.23 -16.45 13.42
C ARG A 4 3.03 -17.07 12.04
N PHE A 5 2.76 -18.37 12.00
CA PHE A 5 2.49 -19.09 10.77
C PHE A 5 1.16 -18.62 10.13
N ILE A 6 0.11 -18.44 10.94
CA ILE A 6 -1.17 -17.88 10.49
C ILE A 6 -0.96 -16.47 9.91
N HIS A 7 -0.22 -15.61 10.60
CA HIS A 7 0.10 -14.27 10.10
C HIS A 7 0.90 -14.31 8.80
N TYR A 8 1.82 -15.25 8.66
CA TYR A 8 2.62 -15.44 7.44
C TYR A 8 1.76 -15.86 6.24
N GLU A 9 0.90 -16.87 6.41
CA GLU A 9 -0.01 -17.31 5.35
C GLU A 9 -1.02 -16.22 4.98
N GLU A 10 -1.58 -15.51 5.97
CA GLU A 10 -2.49 -14.39 5.68
C GLU A 10 -1.77 -13.23 4.98
N SER A 11 -0.49 -13.01 5.29
CA SER A 11 0.33 -12.01 4.59
C SER A 11 0.50 -12.35 3.11
N ILE A 12 0.77 -13.62 2.79
CA ILE A 12 0.83 -14.11 1.41
C ILE A 12 -0.53 -13.94 0.72
N ASN A 13 -1.62 -14.29 1.39
CA ASN A 13 -2.97 -14.12 0.85
C ASN A 13 -3.30 -12.65 0.53
N CYS A 14 -2.93 -11.71 1.41
CA CYS A 14 -3.10 -10.28 1.16
C CYS A 14 -2.32 -9.84 -0.08
N LEU A 15 -1.06 -10.25 -0.20
CA LEU A 15 -0.21 -9.88 -1.33
C LEU A 15 -0.70 -10.50 -2.65
N ASN A 16 -1.21 -11.73 -2.63
CA ASN A 16 -1.83 -12.35 -3.79
C ASN A 16 -3.11 -11.63 -4.22
N ARG A 17 -3.96 -11.21 -3.26
CA ARG A 17 -5.13 -10.37 -3.58
C ARG A 17 -4.70 -9.06 -4.23
N ALA A 18 -3.68 -8.39 -3.68
CA ALA A 18 -3.13 -7.18 -4.28
C ALA A 18 -2.62 -7.43 -5.72
N TRP A 19 -1.91 -8.54 -5.95
CA TRP A 19 -1.40 -8.92 -7.26
C TRP A 19 -2.51 -9.18 -8.28
N ILE A 20 -3.56 -9.91 -7.90
CA ILE A 20 -4.70 -10.17 -8.79
C ILE A 20 -5.39 -8.85 -9.15
N THR A 21 -5.71 -8.03 -8.14
CA THR A 21 -6.40 -6.75 -8.36
C THR A 21 -5.59 -5.80 -9.24
N ILE A 22 -4.27 -5.75 -9.11
CA ILE A 22 -3.45 -4.86 -9.95
C ILE A 22 -3.34 -5.37 -11.40
N CYS A 23 -3.32 -6.69 -11.61
CA CYS A 23 -3.38 -7.28 -12.95
C CYS A 23 -4.72 -6.98 -13.64
N GLU A 24 -5.84 -7.13 -12.93
CA GLU A 24 -7.17 -6.78 -13.47
C GLU A 24 -7.28 -5.27 -13.76
N LEU A 25 -6.67 -4.43 -12.92
CA LEU A 25 -6.67 -2.99 -13.08
C LEU A 25 -5.95 -2.52 -14.35
N GLU A 26 -4.95 -3.26 -14.83
CA GLU A 26 -4.28 -2.96 -16.11
C GLU A 26 -5.21 -3.14 -17.33
N GLU A 27 -6.28 -3.92 -17.20
CA GLU A 27 -7.27 -4.15 -18.26
C GLU A 27 -8.46 -3.16 -18.23
N ILE A 28 -8.63 -2.43 -17.12
CA ILE A 28 -9.74 -1.49 -16.93
C ILE A 28 -9.31 -0.10 -17.39
N GLU A 29 -10.22 0.60 -18.10
CA GLU A 29 -9.98 1.99 -18.50
C GLU A 29 -9.73 2.90 -17.27
N PRO A 30 -8.60 3.62 -17.23
CA PRO A 30 -8.30 4.55 -16.15
C PRO A 30 -9.37 5.63 -15.99
N GLY A 31 -9.65 6.01 -14.75
CA GLY A 31 -10.56 7.12 -14.42
C GLY A 31 -11.98 6.72 -14.07
N SER A 32 -12.37 5.45 -14.23
CA SER A 32 -13.62 4.95 -13.68
C SER A 32 -13.56 4.87 -12.14
N GLN A 33 -14.72 4.93 -11.48
CA GLN A 33 -14.80 4.74 -10.03
C GLN A 33 -14.34 3.34 -9.62
N VAL A 34 -14.60 2.34 -10.47
CA VAL A 34 -14.13 0.96 -10.30
C VAL A 34 -12.61 0.90 -10.33
N TRP A 35 -11.98 1.56 -11.32
CA TRP A 35 -10.53 1.65 -11.41
C TRP A 35 -9.93 2.29 -10.16
N ALA A 36 -10.51 3.41 -9.70
CA ALA A 36 -10.04 4.09 -8.50
C ALA A 36 -10.19 3.21 -7.24
N ALA A 37 -11.30 2.48 -7.10
CA ALA A 37 -11.51 1.56 -5.98
C ALA A 37 -10.50 0.39 -6.00
N ALA A 38 -10.29 -0.23 -7.16
CA ALA A 38 -9.32 -1.31 -7.34
C ALA A 38 -7.88 -0.85 -7.06
N TYR A 39 -7.51 0.36 -7.49
CA TYR A 39 -6.20 0.96 -7.20
C TYR A 39 -5.99 1.09 -5.69
N ARG A 40 -6.98 1.65 -4.97
CA ARG A 40 -6.91 1.83 -3.51
C ARG A 40 -6.86 0.49 -2.79
N MET A 41 -7.69 -0.47 -3.21
CA MET A 41 -7.72 -1.82 -2.64
C MET A 41 -6.36 -2.51 -2.77
N THR A 42 -5.71 -2.39 -3.92
CA THR A 42 -4.36 -2.93 -4.15
C THR A 42 -3.37 -2.39 -3.11
N ILE A 43 -3.34 -1.07 -2.91
CA ILE A 43 -2.44 -0.44 -1.93
C ILE A 43 -2.74 -0.91 -0.52
N ILE A 44 -4.02 -0.99 -0.15
CA ILE A 44 -4.45 -1.43 1.18
C ILE A 44 -4.00 -2.87 1.44
N GLU A 45 -4.29 -3.79 0.52
CA GLU A 45 -3.89 -5.20 0.63
C GLU A 45 -2.37 -5.37 0.68
N TYR A 46 -1.63 -4.66 -0.18
CA TYR A 46 -0.17 -4.66 -0.16
C TYR A 46 0.40 -4.21 1.19
N CYS A 47 -0.19 -3.20 1.82
CA CYS A 47 0.33 -2.62 3.06
C CYS A 47 -0.02 -3.42 4.32
N LYS A 48 -1.02 -4.33 4.27
CA LYS A 48 -1.49 -5.10 5.44
C LYS A 48 -0.36 -5.91 6.12
N PRO A 49 0.45 -6.72 5.40
CA PRO A 49 1.54 -7.52 5.99
C PRO A 49 2.58 -6.70 6.77
N PHE A 50 2.84 -5.47 6.32
CA PHE A 50 3.95 -4.65 6.82
C PHE A 50 3.56 -3.78 8.01
N LYS A 51 2.30 -3.82 8.42
CA LYS A 51 1.75 -2.94 9.45
C LYS A 51 1.25 -3.78 10.59
N LYS A 52 1.55 -3.28 11.79
CA LYS A 52 1.09 -3.87 13.04
C LYS A 52 -0.44 -3.79 13.06
N SER A 53 -1.09 -4.94 13.24
CA SER A 53 -2.52 -5.00 13.53
C SER A 53 -2.79 -4.33 14.87
N TYR A 54 -3.55 -3.24 14.87
CA TYR A 54 -4.00 -2.59 16.11
C TYR A 54 -5.21 -3.37 16.66
N GLY A 55 -4.95 -4.36 17.51
CA GLY A 55 -5.98 -5.16 18.20
C GLY A 55 -5.60 -5.42 19.66
N LYS A 56 -6.55 -5.92 20.46
CA LYS A 56 -6.36 -6.21 21.91
C LYS A 56 -5.32 -7.30 22.21
N SER A 57 -4.79 -7.99 21.20
CA SER A 57 -3.76 -9.02 21.40
C SER A 57 -2.37 -8.39 21.54
N LYS A 58 -1.62 -8.85 22.55
CA LYS A 58 -0.28 -8.36 22.89
C LYS A 58 0.80 -8.62 21.82
N ASN A 59 0.47 -9.33 20.74
CA ASN A 59 1.42 -9.73 19.71
C ASN A 59 1.07 -9.05 18.39
N THR A 60 1.78 -7.97 18.09
CA THR A 60 1.72 -7.32 16.78
C THR A 60 2.81 -7.90 15.90
N TYR A 61 2.42 -8.72 14.93
CA TYR A 61 3.34 -9.27 13.94
C TYR A 61 3.31 -8.38 12.70
N SER A 62 4.49 -8.17 12.13
CA SER A 62 4.68 -7.54 10.82
C SER A 62 5.68 -8.39 10.05
N LEU A 63 5.43 -8.54 8.76
CA LEU A 63 6.35 -9.24 7.87
C LEU A 63 7.66 -8.44 7.76
N PRO A 64 8.85 -9.07 7.93
CA PRO A 64 10.11 -8.41 7.66
C PRO A 64 10.20 -8.02 6.20
N LEU A 65 10.73 -6.83 5.92
CA LEU A 65 10.93 -6.38 4.55
C LEU A 65 12.01 -7.23 3.85
N PRO A 66 11.80 -7.61 2.59
CA PRO A 66 12.87 -8.13 1.74
C PRO A 66 14.01 -7.12 1.57
N GLU A 67 15.16 -7.58 1.09
CA GLU A 67 16.27 -6.70 0.72
C GLU A 67 15.92 -5.87 -0.52
N PHE A 68 15.39 -4.67 -0.30
CA PHE A 68 15.01 -3.75 -1.37
C PHE A 68 16.21 -2.96 -1.91
N SER A 69 16.16 -2.66 -3.20
CA SER A 69 16.93 -1.53 -3.74
C SER A 69 16.40 -0.21 -3.15
N GLN A 70 17.22 0.84 -3.11
CA GLN A 70 16.81 2.15 -2.59
C GLN A 70 15.50 2.64 -3.21
N LYS A 71 15.35 2.51 -4.54
CA LYS A 71 14.13 2.91 -5.26
C LYS A 71 12.89 2.12 -4.83
N MET A 72 13.04 0.82 -4.55
CA MET A 72 11.95 -0.02 -4.04
C MET A 72 11.59 0.34 -2.60
N GLN A 73 12.57 0.71 -1.79
CA GLN A 73 12.33 1.19 -0.44
C GLN A 73 11.56 2.51 -0.44
N GLU A 74 11.95 3.47 -1.27
CA GLU A 74 11.22 4.74 -1.46
C GLU A 74 9.78 4.50 -1.92
N LEU A 75 9.58 3.55 -2.84
CA LEU A 75 8.25 3.15 -3.29
C LEU A 75 7.44 2.50 -2.16
N HIS A 76 8.03 1.59 -1.40
CA HIS A 76 7.40 0.95 -0.24
C HIS A 76 6.92 2.00 0.77
N GLU A 77 7.81 2.92 1.16
CA GLU A 77 7.50 4.00 2.10
C GLU A 77 6.39 4.92 1.56
N THR A 78 6.41 5.21 0.25
CA THR A 78 5.34 5.96 -0.42
C THR A 78 4.00 5.25 -0.33
N LEU A 79 3.95 3.94 -0.58
CA LEU A 79 2.70 3.16 -0.51
C LEU A 79 2.14 3.10 0.91
N ILE A 80 3.03 2.90 1.90
CA ILE A 80 2.68 2.95 3.31
C ILE A 80 2.09 4.33 3.68
N SER A 81 2.75 5.41 3.25
CA SER A 81 2.29 6.77 3.50
C SER A 81 0.95 7.05 2.83
N LEU A 82 0.77 6.65 1.57
CA LEU A 82 -0.49 6.81 0.83
C LEU A 82 -1.65 6.11 1.53
N ARG A 83 -1.42 4.89 2.02
CA ARG A 83 -2.43 4.20 2.81
C ARG A 83 -2.80 4.99 4.05
N ASP A 84 -1.82 5.44 4.83
CA ASP A 84 -2.05 6.11 6.11
C ASP A 84 -2.69 7.49 5.96
N THR A 85 -2.37 8.22 4.89
CA THR A 85 -2.80 9.61 4.69
C THR A 85 -4.04 9.75 3.81
N VAL A 86 -4.12 8.99 2.71
CA VAL A 86 -5.15 9.16 1.69
C VAL A 86 -6.24 8.10 1.81
N LEU A 87 -5.90 6.87 2.21
CA LEU A 87 -6.84 5.73 2.14
C LEU A 87 -7.48 5.36 3.49
N ALA A 88 -6.73 5.48 4.59
CA ALA A 88 -7.25 5.26 5.95
C ALA A 88 -8.26 6.35 6.37
N HIS A 89 -8.17 7.51 5.73
CA HIS A 89 -8.99 8.68 5.95
C HIS A 89 -10.02 8.89 4.83
N SER A 90 -10.51 7.82 4.19
CA SER A 90 -11.51 7.92 3.12
C SER A 90 -12.88 8.52 3.58
N ASP A 91 -13.04 8.78 4.88
CA ASP A 91 -14.14 9.58 5.47
C ASP A 91 -13.77 11.06 5.77
N LEU A 92 -12.55 11.52 5.48
CA LEU A 92 -12.20 12.94 5.59
C LEU A 92 -12.87 13.72 4.45
N GLY A 93 -14.01 14.32 4.79
CA GLY A 93 -14.12 15.76 5.06
C GLY A 93 -13.50 16.73 4.04
N PRO A 94 -14.09 17.93 3.87
CA PRO A 94 -13.66 18.90 2.85
C PRO A 94 -12.15 19.12 2.91
N ILE A 95 -11.51 19.00 1.74
CA ILE A 95 -10.08 19.19 1.53
C ILE A 95 -9.62 20.43 2.30
N ASP A 96 -8.72 20.26 3.28
CA ASP A 96 -8.11 21.36 4.03
C ASP A 96 -7.27 22.22 3.07
N ALA A 97 -7.92 23.19 2.45
CA ALA A 97 -7.27 24.26 1.72
C ALA A 97 -6.69 25.23 2.74
N LYS A 98 -5.36 25.24 2.90
CA LYS A 98 -4.70 26.32 3.63
C LYS A 98 -4.75 27.59 2.78
N ILE A 99 -5.62 28.53 3.17
CA ILE A 99 -5.63 29.88 2.59
C ILE A 99 -4.42 30.61 3.18
N VAL A 100 -3.48 31.00 2.32
CA VAL A 100 -2.41 31.94 2.67
C VAL A 100 -2.71 33.24 1.93
N TYR A 101 -2.80 34.34 2.68
CA TYR A 101 -3.03 35.66 2.11
C TYR A 101 -1.72 36.20 1.50
N GLY A 102 -1.76 36.57 0.22
CA GLY A 102 -0.65 37.28 -0.42
C GLY A 102 -0.49 38.72 0.11
N TYR A 103 0.60 39.39 -0.30
CA TYR A 103 0.99 40.76 0.11
C TYR A 103 -0.05 41.87 -0.20
N LYS A 104 -1.22 41.52 -0.77
CA LYS A 104 -2.33 42.41 -1.12
C LYS A 104 -3.72 41.84 -0.77
N HIS A 105 -3.84 40.92 0.19
CA HIS A 105 -5.11 40.30 0.63
C HIS A 105 -5.84 39.43 -0.42
N GLU A 106 -5.20 39.08 -1.54
CA GLU A 106 -5.77 38.10 -2.46
C GLU A 106 -5.62 36.68 -1.88
N PRO A 107 -6.71 35.88 -1.78
CA PRO A 107 -6.62 34.50 -1.34
C PRO A 107 -5.94 33.66 -2.42
N LEU A 108 -4.75 33.15 -2.13
CA LEU A 108 -4.09 32.16 -2.97
C LEU A 108 -4.59 30.77 -2.56
N LEU A 109 -5.35 30.12 -3.44
CA LEU A 109 -5.67 28.70 -3.34
C LEU A 109 -4.40 27.88 -3.61
N ILE A 110 -3.72 27.45 -2.56
CA ILE A 110 -2.68 26.44 -2.68
C ILE A 110 -3.40 25.11 -2.84
N LYS A 111 -3.48 24.59 -4.08
CA LYS A 111 -3.82 23.20 -4.34
C LYS A 111 -2.78 22.36 -3.60
N ASN A 112 -3.21 21.63 -2.55
CA ASN A 112 -2.33 20.66 -1.90
C ASN A 112 -1.68 19.82 -3.00
N ALA A 113 -0.35 19.81 -3.06
CA ALA A 113 0.36 18.95 -3.99
C ALA A 113 -0.01 17.52 -3.61
N LEU A 114 -0.94 16.92 -4.36
CA LEU A 114 -1.29 15.53 -4.16
C LEU A 114 0.01 14.73 -4.27
N PRO A 115 0.31 13.84 -3.31
CA PRO A 115 1.48 12.99 -3.42
C PRO A 115 1.45 12.30 -4.78
N LYS A 116 2.61 12.21 -5.43
CA LYS A 116 2.71 11.55 -6.74
C LYS A 116 2.32 10.09 -6.56
N PHE A 117 1.15 9.73 -7.09
CA PHE A 117 0.66 8.36 -7.05
C PHE A 117 1.57 7.47 -7.93
N PRO A 118 2.11 6.38 -7.40
CA PRO A 118 2.87 5.41 -8.18
C PRO A 118 2.01 4.80 -9.29
N SER A 119 2.63 4.49 -10.42
CA SER A 119 1.94 3.83 -11.52
C SER A 119 1.55 2.39 -11.14
N PRO A 120 0.47 1.83 -11.72
CA PRO A 120 0.10 0.43 -11.52
C PRO A 120 1.25 -0.55 -11.78
N ALA A 121 2.06 -0.28 -12.82
CA ALA A 121 3.22 -1.10 -13.16
C ALA A 121 4.32 -1.08 -12.09
N GLU A 122 4.54 0.06 -11.42
CA GLU A 122 5.49 0.14 -10.30
C GLU A 122 4.98 -0.64 -9.08
N ILE A 123 3.68 -0.55 -8.80
CA ILE A 123 3.03 -1.27 -7.71
C ILE A 123 3.08 -2.78 -7.96
N LYS A 124 2.77 -3.22 -9.18
CA LYS A 124 2.85 -4.63 -9.58
C LYS A 124 4.25 -5.21 -9.37
N LYS A 125 5.29 -4.51 -9.83
CA LYS A 125 6.68 -4.96 -9.68
C LYS A 125 7.10 -5.15 -8.23
N ILE A 126 6.72 -4.24 -7.33
CA ILE A 126 7.08 -4.38 -5.91
C ILE A 126 6.28 -5.51 -5.24
N ILE A 127 5.02 -5.74 -5.63
CA ILE A 127 4.23 -6.88 -5.14
C ILE A 127 4.88 -8.20 -5.58
N GLU A 128 5.21 -8.34 -6.86
CA GLU A 128 5.88 -9.53 -7.43
C GLU A 128 7.19 -9.82 -6.71
N PHE A 129 8.03 -8.79 -6.53
CA PHE A 129 9.30 -8.95 -5.82
C PHE A 129 9.14 -9.46 -4.38
N VAL A 130 8.15 -8.94 -3.65
CA VAL A 130 7.87 -9.41 -2.29
C VAL A 130 7.33 -10.84 -2.29
N LEU A 131 6.41 -11.17 -3.20
CA LEU A 131 5.85 -12.51 -3.31
C LEU A 131 6.93 -13.54 -3.66
N ASP A 132 7.81 -13.24 -4.60
CA ASP A 132 8.92 -14.11 -4.99
C ASP A 132 9.84 -14.42 -3.80
N ASP A 133 10.18 -13.41 -3.00
CA ASP A 133 10.97 -13.59 -1.78
C ASP A 133 10.25 -14.47 -0.75
N LEU A 134 8.95 -14.25 -0.55
CA LEU A 134 8.14 -15.04 0.39
C LEU A 134 7.96 -16.49 -0.04
N TYR A 135 7.73 -16.73 -1.32
CA TYR A 135 7.60 -18.09 -1.84
C TYR A 135 8.93 -18.84 -1.80
N ARG A 136 10.06 -18.16 -2.11
CA ARG A 136 11.40 -18.73 -1.94
C ARG A 136 11.68 -19.13 -0.50
N LYS A 137 11.36 -18.26 0.47
CA LYS A 137 11.49 -18.60 1.90
C LYS A 137 10.57 -19.76 2.28
N LYS A 138 9.34 -19.79 1.79
CA LYS A 138 8.38 -20.87 2.09
C LYS A 138 8.87 -22.24 1.59
N THR A 139 9.47 -22.32 0.42
CA THR A 139 10.04 -23.58 -0.11
C THR A 139 11.27 -24.02 0.66
N GLU A 140 12.08 -23.10 1.19
CA GLU A 140 13.21 -23.42 2.09
C GLU A 140 12.75 -24.00 3.44
N TYR A 141 11.57 -23.62 3.93
CA TYR A 141 10.99 -24.12 5.18
C TYR A 141 10.13 -25.39 5.04
N ALA A 142 9.83 -25.84 3.81
CA ALA A 142 9.10 -27.09 3.61
C ALA A 142 9.99 -28.28 3.97
N PRO A 143 9.61 -29.14 4.94
CA PRO A 143 10.40 -30.33 5.26
C PRO A 143 10.50 -31.22 4.02
N ARG A 144 11.73 -31.62 3.68
CA ARG A 144 12.00 -32.69 2.72
C ARG A 144 11.47 -34.02 3.24
#